data_AF-A0A2Z4W1J1-F1
#
_entry.id   AF-A0A2Z4W1J1-F1
#
_cell.length_a   1.000
_cell.length_b   1.000
_cell.length_c   1.000
_cell.angle_alpha   90.00
_cell.angle_beta   90.00
_cell.angle_gamma   90.00
#
_symmetry.space_group_name_H-M   'P 1'
#
loop_
_entity.id
_entity.type
_entity.pdbx_description
1 polymer ?
#
loop_
_entity_poly.entity_id
_entity_poly.type
_entity_poly.pdbx_seq_one_letter_code
_entity_poly.pdbx_strand_id
1 'polypeptide(L)'
;MEESKIYYAFDPVTKEFAGEVMLKNKTENMTESPPVREFNGKTYHLDNPVWDGEKWVGKNKELDVLDAIKDLSIQVAQNTAVLETVTGGDHENV
;
A
#
# COMPACT_ATOMS: atom_id res chain seq x y z
N MET A 1 -13.21 -33.36 7.10
CA MET A 1 -14.10 -32.25 7.50
C MET A 1 -13.52 -31.01 6.87
N GLU A 2 -14.30 -30.20 6.16
CA GLU A 2 -13.79 -28.89 5.68
C GLU A 2 -13.60 -27.95 6.87
N GLU A 3 -12.37 -27.47 7.03
CA GLU A 3 -12.00 -26.49 8.05
C GLU A 3 -12.53 -25.11 7.66
N SER A 4 -13.08 -24.38 8.64
CA SER A 4 -13.52 -23.01 8.44
C SER A 4 -12.31 -22.09 8.17
N LYS A 5 -12.47 -21.13 7.26
CA LYS A 5 -11.49 -20.09 6.93
C LYS A 5 -12.00 -18.71 7.33
N ILE A 6 -11.08 -17.77 7.53
CA ILE A 6 -11.41 -16.35 7.73
C ILE A 6 -11.56 -15.70 6.36
N TYR A 7 -12.62 -14.92 6.21
CA TYR A 7 -12.86 -14.03 5.07
C TYR A 7 -13.13 -12.61 5.57
N TYR A 8 -12.83 -11.63 4.74
CA TYR A 8 -13.01 -10.20 5.00
C TYR A 8 -14.17 -9.70 4.16
N ALA A 9 -15.26 -9.34 4.79
CA ALA A 9 -16.47 -8.88 4.13
C ALA A 9 -16.41 -7.39 3.80
N PHE A 10 -17.02 -6.98 2.70
CA PHE A 10 -17.28 -5.58 2.37
C PHE A 10 -18.76 -5.34 2.09
N ASP A 11 -19.21 -4.11 2.31
CA ASP A 11 -20.55 -3.68 1.87
C ASP A 11 -20.62 -3.68 0.34
N PRO A 12 -21.62 -4.34 -0.28
CA PRO A 12 -21.69 -4.46 -1.73
C PRO A 12 -21.88 -3.13 -2.47
N VAL A 13 -22.40 -2.10 -1.79
CA VAL A 13 -22.68 -0.78 -2.36
C VAL A 13 -21.51 0.17 -2.11
N THR A 14 -21.09 0.36 -0.86
CA THR A 14 -20.04 1.32 -0.51
C THR A 14 -18.63 0.74 -0.68
N LYS A 15 -18.51 -0.59 -0.75
CA LYS A 15 -17.26 -1.34 -0.76
C LYS A 15 -16.42 -1.19 0.52
N GLU A 16 -16.98 -0.58 1.55
CA GLU A 16 -16.31 -0.40 2.84
C GLU A 16 -16.18 -1.74 3.59
N PHE A 17 -15.11 -1.89 4.35
CA PHE A 17 -14.88 -3.06 5.18
C PHE A 17 -15.98 -3.24 6.23
N ALA A 18 -16.65 -4.39 6.20
CA ALA A 18 -17.78 -4.71 7.07
C ALA A 18 -17.39 -5.64 8.24
N GLY A 19 -16.20 -6.26 8.19
CA GLY A 19 -15.67 -7.09 9.27
C GLY A 19 -15.11 -8.43 8.79
N GLU A 20 -14.61 -9.20 9.77
CA GLU A 20 -14.07 -10.54 9.56
C GLU A 20 -15.15 -11.59 9.87
N VAL A 21 -15.26 -12.59 9.02
CA VAL A 21 -16.21 -13.69 9.18
C VAL A 21 -15.52 -15.03 9.00
N MET A 22 -15.88 -16.00 9.84
CA MET A 22 -15.36 -17.36 9.75
C MET A 22 -16.41 -18.28 9.13
N LEU A 23 -16.13 -18.78 7.93
CA LEU A 23 -17.06 -19.60 7.15
C LEU A 23 -16.30 -20.72 6.43
N LYS A 24 -17.03 -21.76 6.01
CA LYS A 24 -16.44 -22.82 5.17
C LYS A 24 -16.18 -22.33 3.74
N ASN A 25 -17.14 -21.59 3.19
CA ASN A 25 -17.12 -21.12 1.81
C ASN A 25 -17.22 -19.60 1.72
N LYS A 26 -16.52 -19.04 0.73
CA LYS A 26 -16.55 -17.63 0.36
C LYS A 26 -17.89 -17.26 -0.30
N THR A 27 -18.36 -16.04 -0.10
CA THR A 27 -19.47 -15.44 -0.87
C THR A 27 -18.99 -14.26 -1.72
N GLU A 28 -19.84 -13.71 -2.58
CA GLU A 28 -19.47 -12.67 -3.56
C GLU A 28 -18.88 -11.40 -2.92
N ASN A 29 -19.35 -11.02 -1.73
CA ASN A 29 -18.95 -9.78 -1.05
C ASN A 29 -17.87 -10.01 0.01
N MET A 30 -17.00 -10.97 -0.25
CA MET A 30 -15.93 -11.37 0.65
C MET A 30 -14.61 -11.47 -0.11
N THR A 31 -13.51 -11.36 0.62
CA THR A 31 -12.17 -11.62 0.11
C THR A 31 -11.38 -12.44 1.12
N GLU A 32 -10.35 -13.14 0.64
CA GLU A 32 -9.37 -13.84 1.49
C GLU A 32 -8.24 -12.89 1.92
N SER A 33 -8.12 -11.73 1.28
CA SER A 33 -7.08 -10.75 1.56
C SER A 33 -7.51 -9.83 2.72
N PRO A 34 -6.69 -9.69 3.79
CA PRO A 34 -6.98 -8.75 4.86
C PRO A 34 -6.92 -7.29 4.41
N PRO A 35 -7.63 -6.36 5.10
CA PRO A 35 -7.58 -4.92 4.85
C PRO A 35 -6.28 -4.29 5.37
N VAL A 36 -5.17 -4.74 4.80
CA VAL A 36 -3.81 -4.33 5.16
C VAL A 36 -3.03 -3.98 3.90
N ARG A 37 -1.93 -3.25 4.10
CA ARG A 37 -0.95 -2.98 3.05
C ARG A 37 0.43 -3.37 3.55
N GLU A 38 1.24 -3.92 2.65
CA GLU A 38 2.62 -4.28 2.93
C GLU A 38 3.58 -3.21 2.43
N PHE A 39 4.54 -2.82 3.27
CA PHE A 39 5.61 -1.90 2.90
C PHE A 39 6.91 -2.35 3.57
N ASN A 40 7.95 -2.57 2.76
CA ASN A 40 9.25 -3.09 3.20
C ASN A 40 9.16 -4.34 4.11
N GLY A 41 8.28 -5.29 3.75
CA GLY A 41 8.09 -6.54 4.51
C GLY A 41 7.35 -6.39 5.83
N LYS A 42 6.79 -5.21 6.13
CA LYS A 42 5.93 -4.97 7.29
C LYS A 42 4.48 -4.80 6.84
N THR A 43 3.56 -5.34 7.64
CA THR A 43 2.12 -5.23 7.42
C THR A 43 1.56 -4.06 8.23
N TYR A 44 0.70 -3.26 7.60
CA TYR A 44 0.06 -2.10 8.21
C TYR A 44 -1.45 -2.17 7.97
N HIS A 45 -2.24 -1.90 9.01
CA HIS A 45 -3.70 -1.92 8.94
C HIS A 45 -4.23 -0.64 8.31
N LEU A 46 -5.19 -0.76 7.40
CA LEU A 46 -5.80 0.40 6.76
C LEU A 46 -6.92 0.99 7.62
N ASP A 47 -6.94 2.32 7.70
CA ASP A 47 -8.05 3.10 8.24
C ASP A 47 -9.13 3.23 7.16
N ASN A 48 -10.37 2.91 7.52
CA ASN A 48 -11.55 2.91 6.63
C ASN A 48 -11.26 2.23 5.28
N PRO A 49 -10.95 0.91 5.28
CA PRO A 49 -10.58 0.20 4.07
C PRO A 49 -11.78 0.09 3.11
N VAL A 50 -11.50 0.27 1.82
CA VAL A 50 -12.46 0.12 0.72
C VAL A 50 -11.91 -0.90 -0.27
N TRP A 51 -12.75 -1.81 -0.75
CA TRP A 51 -12.37 -2.79 -1.76
C TRP A 51 -12.46 -2.19 -3.17
N ASP A 52 -11.35 -2.14 -3.90
CA ASP A 52 -11.31 -1.58 -5.26
C ASP A 52 -11.66 -2.61 -6.37
N GLY A 53 -11.88 -3.86 -5.99
CA GLY A 53 -12.10 -4.99 -6.90
C GLY A 53 -10.96 -6.01 -6.86
N GLU A 54 -9.75 -5.59 -6.49
CA GLU A 54 -8.54 -6.42 -6.47
C GLU A 54 -7.86 -6.44 -5.10
N LYS A 55 -7.89 -5.33 -4.36
CA LYS A 55 -7.25 -5.17 -3.06
C LYS A 55 -8.00 -4.17 -2.20
N TRP A 56 -7.61 -4.14 -0.93
CA TRP A 56 -8.05 -3.09 -0.02
C TRP A 56 -7.21 -1.84 -0.24
N VAL A 57 -7.89 -0.72 -0.40
CA VAL A 57 -7.33 0.62 -0.41
C VAL A 57 -7.83 1.39 0.80
N GLY A 58 -7.03 2.32 1.30
CA GLY A 58 -7.36 3.05 2.51
C GLY A 58 -6.18 3.89 2.95
N LYS A 59 -6.41 4.73 3.96
CA LYS A 59 -5.35 5.55 4.54
C LYS A 59 -4.63 4.76 5.62
N ASN A 60 -3.36 5.06 5.85
CA ASN A 60 -2.71 4.70 7.08
C ASN A 60 -1.62 5.73 7.32
N LYS A 61 -1.71 6.47 8.43
CA LYS A 61 -0.85 7.65 8.66
C LYS A 61 0.64 7.34 8.62
N GLU A 62 1.04 6.20 9.18
CA GLU A 62 2.46 5.81 9.22
C GLU A 62 2.97 5.47 7.81
N LEU A 63 2.18 4.71 7.08
CA LEU A 63 2.42 4.34 5.70
C LEU A 63 2.45 5.53 4.74
N ASP A 64 1.50 6.46 4.88
CA ASP A 64 1.42 7.69 4.08
C ASP A 64 2.68 8.54 4.28
N VAL A 65 3.20 8.59 5.51
CA VAL A 65 4.49 9.25 5.83
C VAL A 65 5.67 8.49 5.21
N LEU A 66 5.68 7.16 5.28
CA LEU A 66 6.75 6.35 4.69
C LEU A 66 6.81 6.48 3.15
N ASP A 67 5.66 6.54 2.49
CA ASP A 67 5.58 6.80 1.04
C ASP A 67 6.11 8.21 0.72
N ALA A 68 5.72 9.22 1.49
CA ALA A 68 6.23 10.58 1.31
C ALA A 68 7.76 10.66 1.50
N ILE A 69 8.31 9.95 2.49
CA ILE A 69 9.76 9.86 2.71
C ILE A 69 10.46 9.18 1.52
N LYS A 70 9.87 8.12 0.98
CA LYS A 70 10.40 7.41 -0.19
C LYS A 70 10.45 8.33 -1.42
N ASP A 71 9.36 9.05 -1.68
CA ASP A 71 9.28 9.99 -2.81
C ASP A 71 10.29 11.14 -2.66
N LEU A 72 10.41 11.70 -1.46
CA LEU A 72 11.43 12.71 -1.16
C LEU A 72 12.85 12.16 -1.37
N SER A 73 13.11 10.93 -0.96
CA SER A 73 14.43 10.29 -1.15
C SER A 73 14.78 10.12 -2.63
N ILE A 74 13.78 9.75 -3.46
CA ILE A 74 13.94 9.67 -4.92
C ILE A 74 14.25 11.05 -5.51
N GLN A 75 13.51 12.08 -5.09
CA GLN A 75 13.70 13.45 -5.57
C GLN A 75 15.08 14.00 -5.17
N VAL A 76 15.55 13.71 -3.96
CA VAL A 76 16.91 14.06 -3.52
C VAL A 76 17.95 13.37 -4.40
N ALA A 77 17.83 12.07 -4.66
CA ALA A 77 18.76 11.34 -5.52
C ALA A 77 18.81 11.90 -6.95
N GLN A 78 17.65 12.25 -7.51
CA GLN A 78 17.56 12.90 -8.83
C GLN A 78 18.23 14.27 -8.83
N ASN A 79 17.98 15.10 -7.82
CA ASN A 79 18.60 16.42 -7.71
C ASN A 79 20.12 16.33 -7.52
N THR A 80 20.61 15.36 -6.75
CA THR A 80 22.05 15.10 -6.59
C THR A 80 22.68 14.75 -7.93
N ALA A 81 22.07 13.85 -8.71
CA ALA A 81 22.59 13.47 -10.03
C ALA A 81 22.61 14.66 -11.01
N VAL A 82 21.60 15.52 -10.98
CA VAL A 82 21.57 16.76 -11.76
C VAL A 82 22.67 17.72 -11.32
N LEU A 83 22.85 17.89 -10.00
CA LEU A 83 23.91 18.75 -9.46
C LEU A 83 25.29 18.25 -9.88
N GLU A 84 25.57 16.96 -9.74
CA GLU A 84 26.83 16.34 -10.19
C GLU A 84 27.07 16.57 -11.69
N THR A 85 26.04 16.49 -12.51
CA THR A 85 26.14 16.76 -13.96
C THR A 85 26.49 18.23 -14.24
N VAL A 86 25.90 19.17 -13.50
CA VAL A 86 26.10 20.61 -13.68
C VAL A 86 27.43 21.07 -13.10
N THR A 87 27.86 20.55 -11.94
CA THR A 87 29.09 20.96 -11.26
C THR A 87 30.33 20.14 -11.66
N GLY A 88 30.14 18.93 -12.20
CA GLY A 88 31.22 18.06 -12.67
C GLY A 88 31.63 18.31 -14.13
N GLY A 89 30.94 19.21 -14.84
CA GLY A 89 31.21 19.57 -16.23
C GLY A 89 32.35 20.57 -16.46
N ASP A 90 32.84 21.26 -15.42
CA ASP A 90 33.88 22.31 -15.53
C ASP A 90 35.29 21.81 -15.13
N HIS A 91 35.70 20.67 -15.68
CA HIS A 91 37.10 20.29 -15.73
C HIS A 91 37.54 20.02 -17.19
N GLU A 92 37.22 20.95 -18.09
CA GLU A 92 38.05 21.09 -19.30
C GLU A 92 39.40 21.70 -18.88
N ASN A 93 40.44 20.87 -19.02
CA ASN A 93 41.85 21.26 -18.93
C ASN A 93 42.11 22.56 -19.71
N VAL A 94 42.54 23.60 -19.00
CA VAL A 94 43.30 24.73 -19.59
C VAL A 94 44.75 24.59 -19.18
#